data_AF-A0A183EZS6-F1
#
_entry.id   AF-A0A183EZS6-F1
#
_cell.length_a   1.000
_cell.length_b   1.000
_cell.length_c   1.000
_cell.angle_alpha   90.00
_cell.angle_beta   90.00
_cell.angle_gamma   90.00
#
_symmetry.space_group_name_H-M   'P 1'
#
loop_
_entity.id
_entity.type
_entity.pdbx_description
1 polymer ?
#
loop_
_entity_poly.entity_id
_entity_poly.type
_entity_poly.pdbx_seq_one_letter_code
_entity_poly.pdbx_strand_id
1 'polypeptide(L)'
;MLPSFVRAVPNGTEIGNFLALDLGGTNFRVLLIKLAGREAEMTGKIFRLFDHIAECMARFMEENNIKQAEKLPLGFTFSFPCRQEGLTCAKLINWTKGFNASGVENKDVVTLLREACQRRKVPI
;
A
#
# COMPACT_ATOMS: atom_id res chain seq x y z
N MET A 1 19.47 -12.45 8.07
CA MET A 1 19.04 -11.20 7.39
C MET A 1 18.00 -11.54 6.33
N LEU A 2 16.94 -10.75 6.22
CA LEU A 2 15.89 -10.96 5.20
C LEU A 2 16.19 -10.09 3.97
N PRO A 3 16.12 -10.63 2.73
CA PRO A 3 16.32 -9.85 1.52
C PRO A 3 15.14 -8.90 1.26
N SER A 4 15.42 -7.62 0.97
CA SER A 4 14.39 -6.60 0.68
C SER A 4 13.86 -6.63 -0.75
N PHE A 5 14.59 -7.27 -1.67
CA PHE A 5 14.36 -7.27 -3.13
C PHE A 5 14.46 -5.89 -3.81
N VAL A 6 14.86 -4.84 -3.08
CA VAL A 6 15.17 -3.53 -3.64
C VAL A 6 16.60 -3.55 -4.18
N ARG A 7 16.78 -3.36 -5.49
CA ARG A 7 18.08 -3.47 -6.18
C ARG A 7 18.74 -2.13 -6.50
N ALA A 8 18.00 -1.04 -6.36
CA ALA A 8 18.48 0.32 -6.59
C ALA A 8 17.86 1.26 -5.56
N VAL A 9 18.60 2.31 -5.19
CA VAL A 9 18.12 3.38 -4.31
C VAL A 9 17.69 4.59 -5.14
N PRO A 10 16.74 5.41 -4.66
CA PRO A 10 16.33 6.61 -5.37
C PRO A 10 17.51 7.56 -5.64
N ASN A 11 17.51 8.21 -6.80
CA ASN A 11 18.58 9.13 -7.22
C ASN A 11 18.13 10.59 -7.38
N GLY A 12 16.86 10.89 -7.10
CA GLY A 12 16.28 12.23 -7.18
C GLY A 12 15.92 12.67 -8.59
N THR A 13 15.84 11.73 -9.54
CA THR A 13 15.31 11.97 -10.89
C THR A 13 13.89 11.46 -11.06
N GLU A 14 13.32 10.85 -10.02
CA GLU A 14 11.97 10.30 -10.02
C GLU A 14 10.93 11.42 -10.19
N ILE A 15 9.99 11.19 -11.11
CA ILE A 15 8.88 12.09 -11.38
C ILE A 15 7.58 11.29 -11.46
N GLY A 16 6.47 11.91 -11.05
CA GLY A 16 5.13 11.36 -11.20
C GLY A 16 4.39 11.16 -9.88
N ASN A 17 3.20 10.59 -9.99
CA ASN A 17 2.29 10.37 -8.87
C ASN A 17 2.38 8.92 -8.41
N PHE A 18 2.64 8.73 -7.12
CA PHE A 18 2.77 7.43 -6.48
C PHE A 18 1.82 7.36 -5.29
N LEU A 19 1.24 6.19 -5.07
CA LEU A 19 0.48 5.93 -3.85
C LEU A 19 1.34 5.14 -2.87
N ALA A 20 1.24 5.45 -1.58
CA ALA A 20 1.83 4.64 -0.53
C ALA A 20 0.79 4.30 0.54
N LEU A 21 0.82 3.05 1.00
CA LEU A 21 -0.04 2.54 2.06
C LEU A 21 0.81 2.17 3.25
N ASP A 22 0.44 2.60 4.45
CA ASP A 22 1.13 2.24 5.69
C ASP A 22 0.16 1.68 6.72
N LEU A 23 0.25 0.38 7.00
CA LEU A 23 -0.52 -0.26 8.06
C LEU A 23 0.31 -0.32 9.34
N GLY A 24 0.05 0.60 10.26
CA GLY A 24 0.63 0.63 11.60
C GLY A 24 -0.16 -0.18 12.64
N GLY A 25 0.31 -0.12 13.89
CA GLY A 25 -0.29 -0.81 15.04
C GLY A 25 -1.68 -0.31 15.46
N THR A 26 -2.14 0.81 14.92
CA THR A 26 -3.40 1.45 15.35
C THR A 26 -4.15 2.07 14.17
N ASN A 27 -3.41 2.54 13.16
CA ASN A 27 -3.90 3.34 12.05
C ASN A 27 -3.32 2.82 10.74
N PHE A 28 -4.15 2.75 9.70
CA PHE A 28 -3.71 2.62 8.32
C PHE A 28 -3.63 3.99 7.68
N ARG A 29 -2.65 4.27 6.81
CA ARG A 29 -2.54 5.52 6.07
C ARG A 29 -2.50 5.26 4.57
N VAL A 30 -3.24 6.06 3.79
CA VAL A 30 -3.05 6.21 2.34
C VAL A 30 -2.34 7.54 2.11
N LEU A 31 -1.31 7.56 1.26
CA LEU A 31 -0.54 8.74 0.88
C LEU A 31 -0.55 8.87 -0.65
N LEU A 32 -0.86 10.06 -1.17
CA LEU A 32 -0.45 10.48 -2.51
C LEU A 32 0.89 11.19 -2.39
N ILE A 33 1.86 10.72 -3.15
CA ILE A 33 3.21 11.27 -3.23
C ILE A 33 3.39 11.77 -4.66
N LYS A 34 3.56 13.08 -4.83
CA LYS A 34 3.91 13.68 -6.12
C LYS A 34 5.41 13.97 -6.11
N LEU A 35 6.15 13.31 -6.98
CA LEU A 35 7.59 13.52 -7.14
C LEU A 35 7.85 14.43 -8.34
N ALA A 36 8.72 15.43 -8.14
CA ALA A 36 9.25 16.33 -9.16
C ALA A 36 10.78 16.43 -8.99
N GLY A 37 11.48 15.33 -9.25
CA GLY A 37 12.91 15.22 -9.01
C GLY A 37 13.22 15.14 -7.52
N ARG A 38 13.83 16.20 -6.96
CA ARG A 38 14.18 16.26 -5.53
C ARG A 38 13.06 16.79 -4.64
N GLU A 39 11.98 17.28 -5.23
CA GLU A 39 10.80 17.76 -4.50
C GLU A 39 9.76 16.66 -4.34
N ALA A 40 9.15 16.60 -3.15
CA ALA A 40 8.10 15.64 -2.84
C ALA A 40 6.95 16.34 -2.09
N GLU A 41 5.75 16.29 -2.67
CA GLU A 41 4.51 16.69 -2.00
C GLU A 41 3.79 15.44 -1.49
N MET A 42 3.38 15.44 -0.22
CA MET A 42 2.68 14.31 0.40
C MET A 42 1.34 14.73 1.00
N THR A 43 0.26 14.05 0.62
CA THR A 43 -1.08 14.23 1.18
C THR A 43 -1.62 12.88 1.66
N GLY A 44 -2.20 12.80 2.86
CA GLY A 44 -2.63 11.51 3.42
C GLY A 44 -3.89 11.50 4.28
N LYS A 45 -4.44 10.30 4.49
CA LYS A 45 -5.66 10.04 5.27
C LYS A 45 -5.60 8.68 6.00
N ILE A 46 -6.27 8.56 7.16
CA ILE A 46 -6.17 7.42 8.09
C ILE A 46 -7.41 6.51 8.08
N PHE A 47 -7.25 5.17 8.10
CA PHE A 47 -8.31 4.14 7.95
C PHE A 47 -8.07 2.83 8.75
N ARG A 48 -8.99 1.84 8.68
CA ARG A 48 -8.88 0.49 9.32
C ARG A 48 -9.26 -0.69 8.37
N LEU A 49 -8.44 -1.75 8.27
CA LEU A 49 -8.69 -3.06 7.58
C LEU A 49 -8.87 -3.05 6.03
N PHE A 50 -8.51 -4.13 5.31
CA PHE A 50 -8.39 -4.24 3.84
C PHE A 50 -9.59 -3.77 2.97
N ASP A 51 -10.84 -4.15 3.26
CA ASP A 51 -11.97 -3.69 2.42
C ASP A 51 -12.25 -2.20 2.63
N HIS A 52 -12.11 -1.74 3.86
CA HIS A 52 -12.24 -0.33 4.17
C HIS A 52 -11.01 0.45 3.70
N ILE A 53 -9.82 -0.17 3.63
CA ILE A 53 -8.64 0.37 2.93
C ILE A 53 -8.99 0.61 1.46
N ALA A 54 -9.52 -0.39 0.76
CA ALA A 54 -9.88 -0.27 -0.66
C ALA A 54 -10.95 0.80 -0.90
N GLU A 55 -11.99 0.83 -0.05
CA GLU A 55 -13.02 1.89 -0.09
C GLU A 55 -12.41 3.28 0.12
N CYS A 56 -11.48 3.39 1.06
CA CYS A 56 -10.85 4.64 1.38
C CYS A 56 -9.85 5.10 0.32
N MET A 57 -9.15 4.18 -0.33
CA MET A 57 -8.39 4.45 -1.55
C MET A 57 -9.31 4.95 -2.67
N ALA A 58 -10.43 4.28 -2.92
CA ALA A 58 -11.39 4.71 -3.94
C ALA A 58 -11.87 6.15 -3.70
N ARG A 59 -12.27 6.46 -2.46
CA ARG A 59 -12.68 7.81 -2.07
C ARG A 59 -11.53 8.82 -2.20
N PHE A 60 -10.33 8.48 -1.74
CA PHE A 60 -9.18 9.37 -1.82
C PHE A 60 -8.79 9.69 -3.27
N MET A 61 -8.91 8.72 -4.17
CA MET A 61 -8.67 8.95 -5.60
C MET A 61 -9.72 9.85 -6.24
N GLU A 62 -10.97 9.74 -5.81
CA GLU A 62 -12.06 10.63 -6.23
C GLU A 62 -11.85 12.07 -5.71
N GLU A 63 -11.53 12.22 -4.43
CA GLU A 63 -11.20 13.51 -3.79
C GLU A 63 -10.04 14.25 -4.48
N ASN A 64 -9.09 13.50 -5.08
CA ASN A 64 -7.92 14.06 -5.76
C ASN A 64 -8.03 14.07 -7.29
N ASN A 65 -9.19 13.75 -7.87
CA ASN A 65 -9.41 13.72 -9.33
C ASN A 65 -8.45 12.79 -10.10
N ILE A 66 -8.03 11.67 -9.49
CA ILE A 66 -7.13 10.68 -10.11
C ILE A 66 -7.80 9.33 -10.37
N LYS A 67 -9.13 9.25 -10.27
CA LYS A 67 -9.91 8.03 -10.48
C LYS A 67 -9.85 7.51 -11.92
N GLN A 68 -9.59 8.37 -12.91
CA GLN A 68 -9.47 7.99 -14.31
C GLN A 68 -8.05 7.55 -14.71
N ALA A 69 -7.10 7.54 -13.77
CA ALA A 69 -5.76 7.01 -14.05
C ALA A 69 -5.86 5.54 -14.45
N GLU A 70 -5.19 5.17 -15.55
CA GLU A 70 -5.24 3.81 -16.09
C GLU A 70 -4.60 2.79 -15.14
N LYS A 71 -3.48 3.17 -14.50
CA LYS A 71 -2.81 2.37 -13.47
C LYS A 71 -1.87 3.23 -12.61
N LEU A 72 -1.97 3.12 -11.29
CA LEU A 72 -1.09 3.85 -10.36
C LEU A 72 -0.11 2.90 -9.64
N PRO A 73 1.21 3.17 -9.67
CA PRO A 73 2.15 2.44 -8.85
C PRO A 73 1.86 2.65 -7.37
N LEU A 74 1.88 1.56 -6.60
CA LEU A 74 1.52 1.54 -5.19
C LEU A 74 2.62 0.87 -4.36
N GLY A 75 3.19 1.61 -3.41
CA GLY A 75 3.99 1.04 -2.34
C GLY A 75 3.10 0.54 -1.20
N PHE A 76 3.30 -0.69 -0.74
CA PHE A 76 2.54 -1.24 0.39
C PHE A 76 3.46 -1.54 1.58
N THR A 77 3.54 -0.59 2.51
CA THR A 77 4.24 -0.75 3.78
C THR A 77 3.36 -1.52 4.75
N PHE A 78 3.64 -2.82 4.88
CA PHE A 78 2.89 -3.72 5.75
C PHE A 78 3.75 -4.11 6.96
N SER A 79 3.60 -3.37 8.06
CA SER A 79 4.49 -3.43 9.23
C SER A 79 4.16 -4.59 10.18
N PHE A 80 4.03 -5.80 9.65
CA PHE A 80 3.82 -7.05 10.39
C PHE A 80 4.85 -8.11 9.96
N PRO A 81 5.13 -9.12 10.80
CA PRO A 81 6.00 -10.22 10.42
C PRO A 81 5.52 -10.90 9.14
N CYS A 82 6.30 -10.78 8.07
CA CYS A 82 6.00 -11.37 6.77
C CYS A 82 7.18 -12.19 6.25
N ARG A 83 6.85 -13.29 5.57
CA ARG A 83 7.77 -13.99 4.68
C ARG A 83 7.65 -13.35 3.30
N GLN A 84 8.58 -12.47 2.96
CA GLN A 84 8.63 -11.85 1.65
C GLN A 84 9.24 -12.82 0.63
N GLU A 85 8.49 -13.13 -0.43
CA GLU A 85 8.89 -14.06 -1.51
C GLU A 85 9.25 -13.31 -2.80
N GLY A 86 8.97 -12.01 -2.87
CA GLY A 86 9.38 -11.11 -3.94
C GLY A 86 9.03 -9.65 -3.65
N LEU A 87 9.28 -8.74 -4.61
CA LEU A 87 8.99 -7.30 -4.43
C LEU A 87 7.50 -7.02 -4.20
N THR A 88 6.63 -7.80 -4.84
CA THR A 88 5.16 -7.65 -4.75
C THR A 88 4.49 -8.93 -4.26
N CYS A 89 5.14 -9.69 -3.36
CA CYS A 89 4.58 -10.91 -2.76
C CYS A 89 5.11 -11.12 -1.34
N ALA A 90 4.21 -11.17 -0.36
CA ALA A 90 4.57 -11.34 1.04
C ALA A 90 3.48 -12.06 1.82
N LYS A 91 3.81 -13.19 2.44
CA LYS A 91 2.88 -13.95 3.28
C LYS A 91 2.95 -13.47 4.72
N LEU A 92 1.81 -13.14 5.34
CA LEU A 92 1.77 -12.86 6.77
C LEU A 92 2.16 -14.10 7.56
N ILE A 93 3.09 -13.99 8.52
CA ILE A 93 3.46 -15.09 9.42
C ILE A 93 2.48 -15.16 10.58
N ASN A 94 2.36 -14.07 11.33
CA ASN A 94 1.45 -13.93 12.44
C ASN A 94 1.11 -12.46 12.68
N TRP A 95 -0.09 -12.20 13.20
CA TRP A 95 -0.42 -10.86 13.65
C TRP A 95 0.40 -10.46 14.90
N THR A 96 0.63 -9.16 15.03
CA THR A 96 1.28 -8.54 16.20
C THR A 96 0.53 -7.26 16.55
N LYS A 97 0.99 -6.51 17.57
CA LYS A 97 0.44 -5.18 17.92
C LYS A 97 -1.06 -5.21 18.28
N GLY A 98 -1.55 -6.33 18.81
CA GLY A 98 -2.97 -6.51 19.19
C GLY A 98 -3.94 -6.74 18.03
N PHE A 99 -3.46 -6.89 16.78
CA PHE A 99 -4.30 -7.33 15.67
C PHE A 99 -4.56 -8.83 15.74
N ASN A 100 -5.74 -9.24 15.26
CA ASN A 100 -6.10 -10.65 15.09
C ASN A 100 -7.20 -10.77 14.02
N ALA A 101 -6.84 -10.60 12.75
CA ALA A 101 -7.78 -10.76 11.64
C ALA A 101 -7.71 -12.20 11.10
N SER A 102 -8.85 -12.89 11.13
CA SER A 102 -8.96 -14.26 10.63
C SER A 102 -8.76 -14.32 9.11
N GLY A 103 -8.25 -15.45 8.62
CA GLY A 103 -8.10 -15.72 7.18
C GLY A 103 -6.94 -14.99 6.48
N VAL A 104 -6.08 -14.28 7.22
CA VAL A 104 -4.93 -13.54 6.65
C VAL A 104 -3.58 -14.21 6.90
N GLU A 105 -3.40 -14.89 8.04
CA GLU A 105 -2.14 -15.58 8.34
C GLU A 105 -1.86 -16.67 7.29
N ASN A 106 -0.61 -16.77 6.87
CA ASN A 106 -0.11 -17.60 5.77
C ASN A 106 -0.66 -17.24 4.36
N LYS A 107 -1.41 -16.13 4.22
CA LYS A 107 -1.86 -15.62 2.92
C LYS A 107 -0.97 -14.48 2.44
N ASP A 108 -0.89 -14.32 1.11
CA ASP A 108 -0.19 -13.20 0.48
C ASP A 108 -1.01 -11.91 0.65
N VAL A 109 -0.49 -10.98 1.44
CA VAL A 109 -1.19 -9.73 1.78
C VAL A 109 -1.27 -8.77 0.59
N VAL A 110 -0.38 -8.91 -0.40
CA VAL A 110 -0.44 -8.13 -1.64
C VAL A 110 -1.62 -8.59 -2.49
N THR A 111 -1.84 -9.91 -2.56
CA THR A 111 -2.99 -10.49 -3.27
C THR A 111 -4.30 -10.08 -2.60
N LEU A 112 -4.40 -10.18 -1.27
CA LEU A 112 -5.60 -9.77 -0.53
C LEU A 112 -5.95 -8.29 -0.75
N LEU A 113 -4.94 -7.41 -0.78
CA LEU A 113 -5.14 -5.99 -1.07
C LEU A 113 -5.63 -5.78 -2.52
N ARG A 114 -5.01 -6.44 -3.51
CA ARG A 114 -5.42 -6.35 -4.92
C ARG A 114 -6.87 -6.79 -5.12
N GLU A 115 -7.28 -7.90 -4.51
CA GLU A 115 -8.65 -8.39 -4.57
C GLU A 115 -9.64 -7.40 -3.95
N ALA A 116 -9.30 -6.80 -2.80
CA ALA A 116 -10.12 -5.76 -2.18
C ALA A 116 -10.25 -4.52 -3.08
N CYS A 117 -9.16 -4.08 -3.70
CA CYS A 117 -9.16 -2.98 -4.66
C CYS A 117 -9.97 -3.29 -5.92
N GLN A 118 -9.90 -4.51 -6.45
CA GLN A 118 -10.74 -4.95 -7.58
C GLN A 118 -12.24 -4.90 -7.24
N ARG A 119 -12.65 -5.40 -6.07
CA ARG A 119 -14.05 -5.32 -5.61
C ARG A 119 -14.57 -3.88 -5.55
N ARG A 120 -13.67 -2.91 -5.35
CA ARG A 120 -13.99 -1.48 -5.23
C ARG A 120 -13.63 -0.64 -6.46
N LYS A 121 -13.19 -1.28 -7.56
CA LYS A 121 -12.79 -0.61 -8.82
C LYS A 121 -11.68 0.45 -8.62
N VAL A 122 -10.70 0.15 -7.77
CA VAL A 122 -9.49 0.96 -7.56
C VAL A 122 -8.42 0.55 -8.58
N PRO A 123 -7.90 1.45 -9.44
CA PRO A 123 -6.96 1.10 -10.52
C PRO A 123 -5.49 1.05 -10.05
N ILE A 124 -5.14 -0.02 -9.32
CA ILE A 124 -3.76 -0.33 -8.87
C ILE A 124 -3.25 -1.66 -9.41
#